data_AF-A0A9P6TNN7-F1
#
_entry.id   AF-A0A9P6TNN7-F1
#
_cell.length_a   1.000
_cell.length_b   1.000
_cell.length_c   1.000
_cell.angle_alpha   90.00
_cell.angle_beta   90.00
_cell.angle_gamma   90.00
#
_symmetry.space_group_name_H-M   'P 1'
#
loop_
_entity.id
_entity.type
_entity.pdbx_description
1 polymer ?
#
loop_
_entity_poly.entity_id
_entity_poly.type
_entity_poly.pdbx_seq_one_letter_code
_entity_poly.pdbx_strand_id
1 'polypeptide(L)'
;MDSSRTAFKKSDFSFLHDFKHIIDLVLSGSHQDEVGKAMTQLDERFQHGRRVLEGLPGLQYVKEEQEEILAREQAILDIKKEQFHRYLSLPTFNSSTPP
;
A
#
# COMPACT_ATOMS: atom_id res chain seq x y z
N MET A 1 -2.63 2.87 -17.98
CA MET A 1 -3.09 1.64 -17.29
C MET A 1 -3.44 2.02 -15.87
N ASP A 2 -4.73 1.95 -15.54
CA ASP A 2 -5.33 2.47 -14.32
C ASP A 2 -4.72 1.84 -13.07
N SER A 3 -3.98 2.67 -12.32
CA SER A 3 -3.44 2.33 -11.01
C SER A 3 -4.46 2.68 -9.93
N SER A 4 -5.57 1.96 -9.91
CA SER A 4 -6.41 1.89 -8.70
C SER A 4 -5.65 1.05 -7.66
N ARG A 5 -4.55 1.61 -7.12
CA ARG A 5 -3.80 0.99 -6.01
C ARG A 5 -4.80 0.77 -4.89
N THR A 6 -5.18 -0.47 -4.65
CA THR A 6 -5.91 -0.90 -3.46
C THR A 6 -5.08 -0.46 -2.26
N ALA A 7 -5.44 0.68 -1.67
CA ALA A 7 -4.71 1.24 -0.55
C ALA A 7 -4.78 0.24 0.60
N PHE A 8 -3.62 -0.07 1.19
CA PHE A 8 -3.55 -0.92 2.39
C PHE A 8 -4.44 -0.34 3.49
N LYS A 9 -5.42 -1.11 3.97
CA LYS A 9 -6.17 -0.79 5.18
C LYS A 9 -6.01 -1.92 6.18
N LYS A 10 -5.66 -1.58 7.42
CA LYS A 10 -5.50 -2.55 8.50
C LYS A 10 -6.77 -3.36 8.76
N SER A 11 -7.94 -2.76 8.51
CA SER A 11 -9.25 -3.41 8.59
C SER A 11 -9.37 -4.63 7.69
N ASP A 12 -8.69 -4.63 6.54
CA ASP A 12 -8.80 -5.70 5.54
C ASP A 12 -8.19 -7.01 6.04
N PHE A 13 -7.32 -6.93 7.06
CA PHE A 13 -6.63 -8.05 7.70
C PHE A 13 -7.27 -8.46 9.05
N SER A 14 -8.42 -7.89 9.40
CA SER A 14 -9.16 -8.24 10.61
C SER A 14 -10.22 -9.30 10.30
N PHE A 15 -9.88 -10.57 10.53
CA PHE A 15 -10.75 -11.72 10.23
C PHE A 15 -11.46 -12.31 11.46
N LEU A 16 -11.05 -11.92 12.67
CA LEU A 16 -11.56 -12.50 13.93
C LEU A 16 -13.07 -12.37 14.09
N HIS A 17 -13.64 -11.26 13.62
CA HIS A 17 -15.08 -11.05 13.65
C HIS A 17 -15.83 -12.06 12.75
N ASP A 18 -15.31 -12.31 11.56
CA ASP A 18 -15.91 -13.25 10.61
C ASP A 18 -15.81 -14.69 11.11
N PHE A 19 -14.66 -15.06 11.69
CA PHE A 19 -14.49 -16.36 12.34
C PHE A 19 -15.48 -16.55 13.49
N LYS A 20 -15.61 -15.55 14.36
CA LYS A 20 -16.59 -15.60 15.45
C LYS A 20 -18.01 -15.76 14.90
N HIS A 21 -18.38 -15.00 13.89
CA HIS A 21 -19.71 -15.08 13.27
C HIS A 21 -20.00 -16.48 12.70
N ILE A 22 -19.03 -17.09 12.01
CA ILE A 22 -19.17 -18.45 11.48
C ILE A 22 -19.31 -19.47 12.62
N ILE A 23 -18.51 -19.35 13.68
CA ILE A 23 -18.62 -20.23 14.85
C ILE A 23 -20.00 -20.09 15.50
N ASP A 24 -20.50 -18.86 15.66
CA ASP A 24 -21.82 -18.59 16.23
C ASP A 24 -22.93 -19.21 15.36
N LEU A 25 -22.85 -19.12 14.03
CA LEU A 25 -23.79 -19.75 13.09
C LEU A 25 -23.79 -21.29 13.18
N VAL A 26 -22.61 -21.88 13.36
CA VAL A 26 -22.46 -23.34 13.55
C VAL A 26 -23.06 -23.78 14.89
N LEU A 27 -22.77 -23.04 15.97
CA LEU A 27 -23.25 -23.37 17.30
C LEU A 27 -24.76 -23.14 17.47
N SER A 28 -25.34 -22.16 16.75
CA SER A 28 -26.77 -21.89 16.78
C SER A 28 -27.60 -22.90 15.97
N GLY A 29 -26.96 -23.85 15.28
CA GLY A 29 -27.62 -24.82 14.42
C GLY A 29 -28.22 -24.18 13.16
N SER A 30 -27.62 -23.08 12.66
CA SER A 30 -28.11 -22.44 11.44
C SER A 30 -27.97 -23.34 10.21
N HIS A 31 -28.72 -23.03 9.15
CA HIS A 31 -28.75 -23.80 7.92
C HIS A 31 -27.36 -23.82 7.25
N GLN A 32 -26.97 -24.99 6.71
CA GLN A 32 -25.67 -25.19 6.05
C GLN A 32 -25.37 -24.14 4.97
N ASP A 33 -26.41 -23.60 4.32
CA ASP A 33 -26.29 -22.55 3.31
C ASP A 33 -25.75 -21.22 3.86
N GLU A 34 -26.14 -20.83 5.08
CA GLU A 34 -25.67 -19.58 5.69
C GLU A 34 -24.21 -19.70 6.12
N VAL A 35 -23.84 -20.84 6.70
CA VAL A 35 -22.45 -21.16 7.03
C VAL A 35 -21.60 -21.18 5.76
N GLY A 36 -22.09 -21.81 4.68
CA GLY A 36 -21.43 -21.85 3.38
C GLY A 36 -21.18 -20.46 2.82
N LYS A 37 -22.19 -19.59 2.82
CA LYS A 37 -22.06 -18.19 2.36
C LYS A 37 -21.05 -17.40 3.17
N ALA A 38 -21.11 -17.50 4.51
CA ALA A 38 -20.17 -16.82 5.39
C ALA A 38 -18.72 -17.29 5.15
N MET A 39 -18.54 -18.59 4.89
CA MET A 39 -17.24 -19.16 4.57
C MET A 39 -16.70 -18.70 3.21
N THR A 40 -17.54 -18.61 2.18
CA THR A 40 -17.17 -18.05 0.86
C THR A 40 -16.76 -16.59 0.99
N GLN A 41 -17.51 -15.77 1.74
CA GLN A 41 -17.15 -14.37 1.97
C GLN A 41 -15.82 -14.23 2.71
N LEU A 42 -15.53 -15.11 3.66
CA LEU A 42 -14.26 -15.13 4.37
C LEU A 42 -13.10 -15.46 3.41
N ASP A 43 -13.26 -16.47 2.54
CA ASP A 43 -12.25 -16.81 1.52
C ASP A 43 -11.99 -15.65 0.55
N GLU A 44 -13.05 -14.99 0.05
CA GLU A 44 -12.92 -13.82 -0.81
C GLU A 44 -12.12 -12.69 -0.13
N ARG A 45 -12.35 -12.46 1.17
CA ARG A 45 -11.59 -11.48 1.95
C ARG A 45 -10.13 -11.89 2.14
N PHE A 46 -9.83 -13.18 2.34
CA PHE A 46 -8.46 -13.66 2.37
C PHE A 46 -7.76 -13.46 1.03
N GLN A 47 -8.41 -13.80 -0.08
CA GLN A 47 -7.86 -13.58 -1.43
C GLN A 47 -7.66 -12.09 -1.72
N HIS A 48 -8.54 -11.22 -1.20
CA HIS A 48 -8.33 -9.78 -1.29
C HIS A 48 -7.10 -9.33 -0.50
N GLY A 49 -6.99 -9.72 0.78
CA GLY A 49 -5.83 -9.38 1.62
C GLY A 49 -4.52 -9.88 1.02
N ARG A 50 -4.51 -11.09 0.46
CA ARG A 50 -3.35 -11.66 -0.24
C ARG A 50 -2.96 -10.83 -1.47
N ARG A 51 -3.92 -10.45 -2.31
CA ARG A 51 -3.66 -9.57 -3.47
C ARG A 51 -3.13 -8.20 -3.06
N VAL A 52 -3.66 -7.64 -1.97
CA VAL A 52 -3.15 -6.38 -1.41
C VAL A 52 -1.71 -6.55 -0.97
N LEU A 53 -1.39 -7.62 -0.25
CA LEU A 53 -0.01 -7.92 0.15
C LEU A 53 0.88 -8.08 -1.09
N GLU A 54 0.57 -8.98 -2.02
CA GLU A 54 1.37 -9.20 -3.24
C GLU A 54 1.59 -7.92 -4.08
N GLY A 55 0.70 -6.94 -3.98
CA GLY A 55 0.83 -5.62 -4.62
C GLY A 55 1.62 -4.57 -3.84
N LEU A 56 2.06 -4.85 -2.61
CA LEU A 56 2.82 -3.89 -1.80
C LEU A 56 4.24 -3.71 -2.36
N PRO A 57 4.65 -2.48 -2.69
CA PRO A 57 6.00 -2.22 -3.18
C PRO A 57 7.02 -2.50 -2.08
N GLY A 58 8.13 -3.14 -2.44
CA GLY A 58 9.26 -3.37 -1.56
C GLY A 58 9.16 -4.65 -0.72
N LEU A 59 8.13 -5.49 -0.91
CA LEU A 59 8.05 -6.80 -0.26
C LEU A 59 9.23 -7.73 -0.53
N GLN A 60 9.91 -7.54 -1.67
CA GLN A 60 11.10 -8.29 -2.04
C GLN A 60 12.33 -7.95 -1.19
N TYR A 61 12.28 -6.87 -0.41
CA TYR A 61 13.40 -6.37 0.37
C TYR A 61 13.16 -6.59 1.86
N VAL A 62 14.22 -6.94 2.58
CA VAL A 62 14.20 -6.88 4.05
C VAL A 62 14.25 -5.43 4.50
N LYS A 63 13.90 -5.20 5.78
CA LYS A 63 13.80 -3.85 6.34
C LYS A 63 15.10 -3.05 6.14
N GLU A 64 16.24 -3.68 6.41
CA GLU A 64 17.55 -3.05 6.31
C GLU A 64 17.85 -2.60 4.87
N GLU A 65 17.49 -3.41 3.87
CA GLU A 65 17.62 -3.06 2.44
C GLU A 65 16.69 -1.91 2.06
N GLN A 66 15.46 -1.88 2.58
CA GLN A 66 14.53 -0.77 2.35
C GLN A 66 15.08 0.54 2.92
N GLU A 67 15.67 0.50 4.11
CA GLU A 67 16.30 1.67 4.74
C GLU A 67 17.53 2.14 3.95
N GLU A 68 18.34 1.22 3.41
CA GLU A 68 19.49 1.57 2.56
C GLU A 68 19.05 2.20 1.24
N ILE A 69 18.04 1.64 0.58
CA ILE A 69 17.44 2.20 -0.64
C ILE A 69 16.91 3.61 -0.34
N LEU A 70 16.17 3.78 0.76
CA LEU A 70 15.63 5.07 1.16
C LEU A 70 16.74 6.11 1.35
N ALA A 71 17.81 5.77 2.08
CA ALA A 71 18.93 6.67 2.31
C ALA A 71 19.62 7.08 1.01
N ARG A 72 19.82 6.12 0.09
CA ARG A 72 20.44 6.36 -1.22
C ARG A 72 19.59 7.26 -2.10
N GLU A 73 18.30 6.97 -2.23
CA GLU A 73 17.37 7.77 -3.03
C GLU A 73 17.21 9.19 -2.47
N GLN A 74 17.22 9.34 -1.15
CA GLN A 74 17.18 10.64 -0.49
C GLN A 74 18.42 11.48 -0.83
N ALA A 75 19.61 10.89 -0.78
CA ALA A 75 20.85 11.58 -1.15
C ALA A 75 20.84 12.04 -2.62
N ILE A 76 20.35 11.19 -3.53
CA ILE A 76 20.19 11.54 -4.96
C ILE A 76 19.22 12.71 -5.12
N LEU A 77 18.08 12.66 -4.43
CA LEU A 77 17.06 13.70 -4.48
C LEU A 77 17.63 15.05 -4.02
N ASP A 78 18.41 15.06 -2.94
CA ASP A 78 18.96 16.31 -2.40
C ASP A 78 20.01 16.92 -3.34
N ILE A 79 20.86 16.09 -3.96
CA ILE A 79 21.75 16.54 -5.05
C ILE A 79 20.95 17.15 -6.21
N LYS A 80 19.84 16.52 -6.60
CA LYS A 80 18.99 17.01 -7.70
C LYS A 80 18.31 18.33 -7.35
N LYS A 81 17.85 18.51 -6.11
CA LYS A 81 17.32 19.79 -5.62
C LYS A 81 18.37 20.89 -5.69
N GLU A 82 19.59 20.62 -5.24
CA GLU A 82 20.69 21.60 -5.34
C GLU A 82 21.01 21.96 -6.79
N GLN A 83 21.05 20.98 -7.70
CA GLN A 83 21.23 21.22 -9.13
C GLN A 83 20.13 22.11 -9.69
N PHE A 84 18.87 21.83 -9.32
CA PHE A 84 17.72 22.61 -9.72
C PHE A 84 17.79 24.06 -9.21
N HIS A 85 18.11 24.26 -7.93
CA HIS A 85 18.30 25.60 -7.36
C HIS A 85 19.44 26.36 -8.06
N ARG A 86 20.55 25.68 -8.38
CA ARG A 86 21.63 26.28 -9.17
C ARG A 86 21.17 26.70 -10.56
N TYR A 87 20.37 25.90 -11.25
CA TYR A 87 19.84 26.28 -12.57
C TYR A 87 18.88 27.46 -12.50
N LEU A 88 17.99 27.51 -11.49
CA LEU A 88 17.13 28.68 -11.27
C LEU A 88 17.93 29.95 -11.00
N SER A 89 19.11 29.84 -10.38
CA SER A 89 19.96 30.99 -10.13
C SER A 89 20.62 31.58 -11.38
N LEU A 90 20.56 30.89 -12.53
CA LEU A 90 21.20 31.35 -13.77
C LEU A 90 20.47 32.55 -14.38
N PRO A 91 21.19 33.49 -15.01
CA PRO A 91 20.62 34.74 -15.55
C PRO A 91 19.47 34.53 -16.54
N THR A 92 19.50 33.44 -17.31
CA THR A 92 18.44 33.06 -18.28
C THR A 92 17.08 32.82 -17.60
N PHE A 93 17.09 32.42 -16.32
CA PHE A 93 15.89 32.16 -15.53
C PHE A 93 15.62 33.25 -14.47
N ASN A 94 16.58 34.14 -14.22
CA ASN A 94 16.54 35.24 -13.27
C ASN A 94 16.37 36.62 -13.94
N SER A 95 15.74 36.69 -15.11
CA SER A 95 15.52 37.95 -15.83
C SER A 95 14.48 38.84 -15.13
N SER A 96 14.96 39.61 -14.15
CA SER A 96 14.39 40.91 -13.75
C SER A 96 15.22 42.07 -14.30
N THR A 97 15.81 41.90 -15.48
CA THR A 97 16.42 43.01 -16.23
C THR A 97 15.42 43.45 -17.31
N PRO A 98 14.71 44.58 -17.16
CA PRO A 98 13.97 45.17 -18.26
C PRO A 98 14.95 45.71 -19.31
N PRO A 99 14.48 45.93 -20.57
CA PRO A 99 15.28 46.46 -21.66
C PRO A 99 15.86 47.85 -21.38
#